data_AF-A0A1L5FEC9-F1
#
_entry.id   AF-A0A1L5FEC9-F1
#
_cell.length_a   1.000
_cell.length_b   1.000
_cell.length_c   1.000
_cell.angle_alpha   90.00
_cell.angle_beta   90.00
_cell.angle_gamma   90.00
#
_symmetry.space_group_name_H-M   'P 1'
#
loop_
_entity.id
_entity.type
_entity.pdbx_description
1 polymer ?
#
loop_
_entity_poly.entity_id
_entity_poly.type
_entity_poly.pdbx_seq_one_letter_code
_entity_poly.pdbx_strand_id
1 'polypeptide(L)' 'MFRAIRNKLGITQKQMAERLGISQSYLSKLENTSLYKMNYISIPFIKKTCNEFTMCPIMLFLYFYEGQFYCPFYSKKKK' A
#
# COMPACT_ATOMS: atom_id res chain seq x y z
N MET A 1 2.35 6.72 0.14
CA MET A 1 1.44 6.33 -0.96
C MET A 1 -0.04 6.60 -0.63
N PHE A 2 -0.58 6.03 0.45
CA PHE A 2 -2.01 6.13 0.80
C PHE A 2 -2.55 7.57 0.86
N ARG A 3 -1.82 8.49 1.49
CA ARG A 3 -2.21 9.92 1.56
C ARG A 3 -2.40 10.57 0.18
N ALA A 4 -1.54 10.23 -0.78
CA ALA A 4 -1.63 10.77 -2.13
C ALA A 4 -2.87 10.24 -2.86
N ILE A 5 -3.16 8.93 -2.73
CA ILE A 5 -4.38 8.32 -3.26
C ILE A 5 -5.62 8.99 -2.65
N ARG A 6 -5.63 9.14 -1.32
CA ARG A 6 -6.74 9.78 -0.60
C ARG A 6 -7.01 11.20 -1.09
N ASN A 7 -5.95 12.01 -1.20
CA ASN A 7 -6.06 13.39 -1.65
C ASN A 7 -6.54 13.47 -3.11
N LYS A 8 -6.10 12.57 -3.98
CA LYS A 8 -6.57 12.48 -5.37
C LYS A 8 -8.06 12.12 -5.46
N LEU A 9 -8.57 11.33 -4.52
CA LEU A 9 -9.99 10.98 -4.42
C LEU A 9 -10.84 12.05 -3.74
N GLY A 10 -10.23 13.07 -3.10
CA GLY A 10 -10.95 14.13 -2.39
C GLY A 10 -11.72 13.65 -1.15
N ILE A 11 -11.34 12.50 -0.56
CA ILE A 11 -12.04 11.91 0.58
C ILE A 11 -11.30 12.10 1.90
N THR A 12 -12.04 12.02 3.00
CA THR A 12 -11.50 12.04 4.36
C THR A 12 -10.77 10.74 4.70
N GLN A 13 -9.93 10.78 5.73
CA GLN A 13 -9.24 9.59 6.22
C GLN A 13 -10.24 8.54 6.74
N LYS A 14 -11.31 8.98 7.42
CA LYS A 14 -12.37 8.08 7.90
C LYS A 14 -13.04 7.33 6.74
N GLN A 15 -13.45 8.04 5.68
CA GLN A 15 -14.09 7.43 4.51
C GLN A 15 -13.17 6.42 3.80
N MET A 16 -11.88 6.73 3.66
CA MET A 16 -10.94 5.79 3.06
C MET A 16 -10.70 4.56 3.94
N ALA A 17 -10.65 4.74 5.27
CA ALA A 17 -10.49 3.63 6.21
C ALA A 17 -11.69 2.67 6.15
N GLU A 18 -12.91 3.23 6.10
CA GLU A 18 -14.16 2.47 5.91
C GLU A 18 -14.12 1.66 4.61
N ARG A 19 -13.72 2.27 3.48
CA ARG A 19 -13.57 1.58 2.20
C ARG A 19 -12.59 0.43 2.25
N LEU A 20 -11.49 0.59 2.99
CA LEU A 20 -10.45 -0.42 3.16
C LEU A 20 -10.75 -1.46 4.24
N GLY A 21 -11.83 -1.28 5.02
CA GLY A 21 -12.18 -2.18 6.12
C GLY A 21 -11.19 -2.15 7.28
N ILE A 22 -10.57 -1.00 7.54
CA ILE A 22 -9.58 -0.78 8.61
C ILE A 22 -10.03 0.36 9.53
N SER A 23 -9.40 0.49 10.70
CA SER A 23 -9.63 1.66 11.55
C SER A 23 -9.00 2.92 10.95
N GLN A 24 -9.58 4.09 11.25
CA GLN A 24 -8.98 5.38 10.89
C GLN A 24 -7.58 5.54 11.50
N SER A 25 -7.37 5.06 12.73
CA SER A 25 -6.07 5.08 13.40
C SER A 25 -5.02 4.25 12.66
N TYR A 26 -5.40 3.09 12.11
CA TYR A 26 -4.51 2.26 11.29
C TYR A 26 -4.16 2.97 9.98
N LEU A 27 -5.15 3.60 9.31
CA LEU A 27 -4.89 4.40 8.12
C LEU A 27 -3.97 5.59 8.42
N SER A 28 -4.11 6.25 9.57
CA SER A 28 -3.21 7.33 9.98
C SER A 28 -1.76 6.86 10.09
N LYS A 29 -1.52 5.67 10.66
CA LYS A 29 -0.19 5.06 10.69
C LYS A 29 0.31 4.74 9.28
N LEU A 30 -0.54 4.20 8.39
CA LEU A 30 -0.20 3.92 6.98
C LEU A 30 0.14 5.16 6.16
N GLU A 31 -0.44 6.31 6.49
CA GLU A 31 -0.13 7.58 5.83
C GLU A 31 1.18 8.20 6.34
N ASN A 32 1.66 7.77 7.51
CA ASN A 32 2.85 8.27 8.19
C ASN A 32 3.87 7.15 8.43
N THR A 33 4.16 6.34 7.41
CA THR A 33 5.06 5.17 7.54
C THR A 33 6.47 5.51 8.00
N SER A 34 6.95 6.73 7.75
CA SER A 34 8.24 7.21 8.29
C SER A 34 8.28 7.31 9.83
N LEU A 35 7.11 7.41 10.48
CA LEU A 35 6.95 7.47 11.93
C LEU A 35 6.51 6.13 12.52
N TYR A 36 5.86 5.28 11.71
CA TYR A 36 5.29 4.01 12.16
C TYR A 36 5.68 2.88 11.20
N LYS A 37 6.61 2.04 11.64
CA LYS A 37 7.01 0.85 10.89
C LYS A 37 5.89 -0.20 10.99
N MET A 38 5.38 -0.64 9.83
CA MET A 38 4.38 -1.70 9.76
C MET A 38 5.08 -3.05 9.71
N ASN A 39 5.05 -3.80 10.81
CA ASN A 39 5.77 -5.08 10.90
C ASN A 39 5.09 -6.20 10.11
N TYR A 40 3.75 -6.17 10.00
CA TYR A 40 2.98 -7.24 9.37
C TYR A 40 1.79 -6.65 8.61
N ILE A 41 1.55 -7.20 7.42
CA ILE A 41 0.41 -6.84 6.57
C ILE A 41 -0.26 -8.11 6.10
N SER A 42 -1.58 -8.15 6.21
CA SER A 42 -2.35 -9.32 5.85
C SER A 42 -2.59 -9.39 4.33
N ILE A 43 -2.53 -10.59 3.76
CA ILE A 43 -2.91 -10.83 2.35
C ILE A 43 -4.33 -10.32 2.04
N PRO A 44 -5.35 -10.52 2.93
CA PRO A 44 -6.67 -9.92 2.73
C PRO A 44 -6.64 -8.39 2.54
N PHE A 45 -5.83 -7.68 3.34
CA PHE A 45 -5.69 -6.23 3.21
C PHE A 45 -5.06 -5.84 1.86
N ILE A 46 -4.03 -6.57 1.42
CA ILE A 46 -3.40 -6.36 0.09
C ILE A 46 -4.45 -6.54 -1.00
N LYS A 47 -5.20 -7.66 -1.00
CA LYS A 47 -6.25 -7.93 -1.99
C LYS A 47 -7.31 -6.81 -2.02
N LYS A 48 -7.80 -6.41 -0.85
CA LYS A 48 -8.81 -5.36 -0.72
C LYS A 48 -8.29 -4.02 -1.26
N THR A 49 -7.05 -3.65 -0.91
CA THR A 49 -6.42 -2.41 -1.36
C THR A 49 -6.21 -2.40 -2.88
N CYS A 50 -5.75 -3.51 -3.46
CA CYS A 50 -5.58 -3.64 -4.91
C CYS A 50 -6.91 -3.48 -5.65
N ASN A 51 -7.99 -4.10 -5.13
CA ASN A 51 -9.32 -4.00 -5.73
C ASN A 51 -9.91 -2.59 -5.59
N GLU A 52 -9.80 -1.98 -4.41
CA GLU A 52 -10.39 -0.66 -4.13
C GLU A 52 -9.77 0.45 -4.99
N PHE A 53 -8.45 0.39 -5.21
CA PHE A 53 -7.72 1.45 -5.92
C PHE A 53 -7.23 1.03 -7.31
N THR A 54 -7.65 -0.14 -7.79
CA THR A 54 -7.20 -0.72 -9.07
C THR A 54 -5.67 -0.69 -9.21
N MET A 55 -4.97 -1.15 -8.17
CA MET A 55 -3.50 -1.10 -8.07
C MET A 55 -2.85 -2.45 -8.35
N CYS A 56 -1.64 -2.41 -8.93
CA CYS A 56 -0.80 -3.58 -9.10
C CYS A 56 -0.33 -4.12 -7.73
N PRO A 57 -0.55 -5.42 -7.42
CA PRO A 57 -0.11 -6.01 -6.16
C PRO A 57 1.40 -5.93 -5.92
N ILE A 58 2.19 -5.99 -7.00
CA ILE A 58 3.65 -5.86 -6.92
C ILE A 58 4.04 -4.46 -6.43
N MET A 59 3.38 -3.41 -6.94
CA MET A 59 3.63 -2.03 -6.49
C MET A 59 3.29 -1.85 -5.01
N LEU A 60 2.17 -2.42 -4.56
CA LEU A 60 1.76 -2.38 -3.16
C LEU A 60 2.73 -3.15 -2.26
N PHE A 61 3.21 -4.32 -2.71
CA PHE A 61 4.24 -5.08 -2.01
C PHE A 61 5.54 -4.29 -1.87
N LEU A 62 6.04 -3.71 -2.97
CA LEU A 62 7.27 -2.92 -2.96
C LEU A 62 7.17 -1.69 -2.04
N TYR A 63 5.99 -1.08 -1.93
CA TYR A 63 5.75 0.02 -0.98
C TYR A 63 6.01 -0.39 0.47
N PHE A 64 5.63 -1.61 0.86
CA PHE A 64 5.78 -2.10 2.24
C PHE A 64 7.11 -2.82 2.51
N TYR A 65 7.79 -3.28 1.47
CA TYR A 65 9.02 -4.05 1.62
C TYR A 65 10.17 -3.22 2.22
N GLU A 66 10.18 -1.89 2.04
CA GLU A 66 11.18 -0.95 2.59
C GLU A 66 12.65 -1.42 2.48
N GLY A 67 12.97 -2.20 1.44
CA GLY A 67 14.27 -2.83 1.24
C GLY A 67 14.76 -2.74 -0.20
N GLN A 68 16.03 -3.06 -0.42
CA GLN A 68 16.58 -3.17 -1.78
C GLN A 68 15.99 -4.41 -2.46
N PHE A 69 14.98 -4.21 -3.30
CA PHE A 69 14.43 -5.29 -4.10
C PHE A 69 15.38 -5.62 -5.26
N TYR A 70 16.17 -6.67 -5.10
CA TYR A 70 16.97 -7.23 -6.18
C TYR A 70 16.13 -8.25 -6.95
N CYS A 71 15.77 -7.93 -8.20
CA CYS A 71 15.15 -8.89 -9.11
C CYS A 71 16.25 -9.57 -9.94
N PRO A 72 16.63 -10.84 -9.64
CA PRO A 72 17.67 -11.55 -10.39
C PRO A 72 17.28 -11.82 -11.85
N PHE A 73 16.02 -11.58 -12.22
CA PHE A 73 15.47 -11.79 -13.55
C PHE A 73 15.32 -10.50 -14.37
N TYR A 74 15.52 -9.32 -13.78
CA TYR A 74 15.34 -8.03 -14.45
C TYR A 74 16.33 -7.82 -15.61
N SER A 75 17.51 -8.44 -15.54
CA SER A 75 18.59 -8.33 -16.51
C SER A 75 18.65 -9.47 -17.53
N LYS A 76 17.71 -10.43 -17.52
CA LYS A 76 17.57 -11.38 -18.64
C LYS A 76 16.88 -10.68 -19.82
N LYS A 77 17.64 -9.84 -20.55
CA LYS A 77 17.30 -9.54 -21.95
C LYS A 77 17.13 -10.89 -22.65
N LYS A 78 15.95 -11.09 -23.27
CA LYS A 78 15.67 -12.22 -24.14
C LYS A 78 16.83 -12.33 -25.13
N LYS A 79 17.62 -13.41 -25.01
CA LYS A 79 18.42 -13.92 -26.12
C LYS A 79 17.46 -14.60 -27.09
#